data_AF-A0A8E8EYE5-F1
#
_entry.id   AF-A0A8E8EYE5-F1
#
_cell.length_a   1.000
_cell.length_b   1.000
_cell.length_c   1.000
_cell.angle_alpha   90.00
_cell.angle_beta   90.00
_cell.angle_gamma   90.00
#
_symmetry.space_group_name_H-M   'P 1'
#
loop_
_entity.id
_entity.type
_entity.pdbx_description
1 polymer ?
#
loop_
_entity_poly.entity_id
_entity_poly.type
_entity_poly.pdbx_seq_one_letter_code
_entity_poly.pdbx_strand_id
1 'polypeptide(L)'
;MATGPALPSSPEPLPLGALSDPLLVDPGPRLLRAVVEAYREAAPALVDPSVAELADGETPLDRSSDLPALKVFAGEAALDAATAGFRPASRLAALADGDAVDLRVLDAPQPNSVLAGSETGFALIEGRETTEDETRWHRVGDDASLRGRYASGFADAEPYRLRTPSRRRAYEGFASRCDESVAAAVLRALDAEVESASPESSGPDAEETRVRAYAVGAREGVLDRSLRRACEDAGLGSPSTFTRIKRLLREADLIETVSEPQPVGRPRERLAAHGALAATETPEETAAAVRGVTE
;
A
#
# COMPACT_ATOMS: atom_id res chain seq x y z
N MET A 1 -13.93 23.57 -12.68
CA MET A 1 -14.13 22.13 -12.41
C MET A 1 -13.22 21.80 -11.25
N ALA A 2 -13.73 21.22 -10.16
CA ALA A 2 -12.93 20.97 -8.97
C ALA A 2 -11.79 19.99 -9.32
N THR A 3 -10.58 20.50 -9.48
CA THR A 3 -9.35 19.76 -9.70
C THR A 3 -8.84 19.29 -8.35
N GLY A 4 -9.31 18.13 -7.87
CA GLY A 4 -8.89 17.57 -6.59
C GLY A 4 -9.75 16.36 -6.20
N PRO A 5 -9.31 15.56 -5.20
CA PRO A 5 -10.04 14.37 -4.78
C PRO A 5 -11.44 14.73 -4.27
N ALA A 6 -12.45 14.01 -4.74
CA ALA A 6 -13.83 14.19 -4.34
C ALA A 6 -14.45 12.88 -3.88
N LEU A 7 -15.14 12.91 -2.75
CA LEU A 7 -15.94 11.77 -2.30
C LEU A 7 -17.13 11.61 -3.25
N PRO A 8 -17.40 10.40 -3.79
CA PRO A 8 -18.58 10.16 -4.63
C PRO A 8 -19.84 10.14 -3.76
N SER A 9 -20.34 11.34 -3.47
CA SER A 9 -21.54 11.58 -2.67
C SER A 9 -22.76 11.95 -3.50
N SER A 10 -23.94 11.83 -2.89
CA SER A 10 -25.21 12.36 -3.41
C SER A 10 -25.54 13.70 -2.73
N PRO A 11 -26.19 14.67 -3.42
CA PRO A 11 -26.58 14.68 -4.83
C PRO A 11 -25.43 14.91 -5.83
N GLU A 12 -24.29 15.40 -5.36
CA GLU A 12 -23.08 15.65 -6.16
C GLU A 12 -21.82 15.22 -5.39
N PRO A 13 -20.72 14.87 -6.08
CA PRO A 13 -19.44 14.59 -5.44
C PRO A 13 -18.98 15.75 -4.56
N LEU A 14 -18.42 15.46 -3.39
CA LEU A 14 -17.94 16.45 -2.45
C LEU A 14 -16.42 16.58 -2.57
N PRO A 15 -15.88 17.68 -3.12
CA PRO A 15 -14.44 17.89 -3.16
C PRO A 15 -13.89 17.99 -1.75
N LEU A 16 -12.91 17.15 -1.40
CA LEU A 16 -12.29 17.17 -0.08
C LEU A 16 -11.55 18.48 0.16
N GLY A 17 -10.99 19.10 -0.88
CA GLY A 17 -10.36 20.42 -0.80
C GLY A 17 -11.33 21.58 -0.59
N ALA A 18 -12.65 21.36 -0.69
CA ALA A 18 -13.64 22.37 -0.29
C ALA A 18 -13.84 22.40 1.24
N LEU A 19 -13.43 21.35 1.96
CA LEU A 19 -13.47 21.28 3.40
C LEU A 19 -12.16 21.82 3.97
N SER A 20 -12.25 22.78 4.88
CA SER A 20 -11.09 23.26 5.62
C SER A 20 -10.74 22.27 6.74
N ASP A 21 -9.52 21.71 6.70
CA ASP A 21 -9.00 20.70 7.63
C ASP A 21 -9.95 19.48 7.82
N PRO A 22 -10.20 18.72 6.73
CA PRO A 22 -11.19 17.64 6.74
C PRO A 22 -10.78 16.49 7.68
N LEU A 23 -11.75 16.03 8.45
CA LEU A 23 -11.67 14.88 9.35
C LEU A 23 -12.75 13.86 8.96
N LEU A 24 -12.32 12.69 8.51
CA LEU A 24 -13.15 11.52 8.22
C LEU A 24 -13.13 10.59 9.44
N VAL A 25 -14.28 10.40 10.08
CA VAL A 25 -14.45 9.61 11.30
C VAL A 25 -15.23 8.34 11.03
N ASP A 26 -14.71 7.26 11.59
CA ASP A 26 -15.19 5.89 11.50
C ASP A 26 -15.60 5.45 10.08
N PRO A 27 -14.74 5.65 9.06
CA PRO A 27 -15.03 5.12 7.75
C PRO A 27 -14.97 3.59 7.78
N GLY A 28 -16.02 2.94 7.27
CA GLY A 28 -15.94 1.53 6.90
C GLY A 28 -14.91 1.29 5.78
N PRO A 29 -14.48 0.04 5.54
CA PRO A 29 -13.43 -0.28 4.57
C PRO A 29 -13.71 0.24 3.15
N ARG A 30 -14.97 0.18 2.72
CA ARG A 30 -15.41 0.64 1.40
C ARG A 30 -15.27 2.16 1.23
N LEU A 31 -15.68 2.92 2.25
CA LEU A 31 -15.58 4.37 2.25
C LEU A 31 -14.12 4.81 2.23
N LEU A 32 -13.27 4.18 3.04
CA LEU A 32 -11.84 4.48 3.02
C LEU A 32 -11.20 4.16 1.66
N ARG A 33 -11.52 3.01 1.05
CA ARG A 33 -11.04 2.66 -0.29
C ARG A 33 -11.49 3.65 -1.36
N ALA A 34 -12.74 4.10 -1.33
CA ALA A 34 -13.25 5.08 -2.28
C ALA A 34 -12.58 6.45 -2.13
N VAL A 35 -12.28 6.87 -0.91
CA VAL A 35 -11.51 8.10 -0.66
C VAL A 35 -10.10 7.96 -1.22
N VAL A 36 -9.39 6.86 -0.94
CA VAL A 36 -8.05 6.62 -1.50
C VAL A 36 -8.08 6.59 -3.03
N GLU A 37 -9.12 6.01 -3.64
CA GLU A 37 -9.28 6.02 -5.09
C GLU A 37 -9.47 7.44 -5.63
N ALA A 38 -10.24 8.31 -4.96
CA ALA A 38 -10.36 9.70 -5.35
C ALA A 38 -9.02 10.46 -5.31
N TYR A 39 -8.16 10.17 -4.34
CA TYR A 39 -6.78 10.69 -4.31
C TYR A 39 -5.93 10.12 -5.44
N ARG A 40 -6.07 8.82 -5.75
CA ARG A 40 -5.38 8.18 -6.88
C ARG A 40 -5.77 8.83 -8.21
N GLU A 41 -7.05 9.08 -8.44
CA GLU A 41 -7.53 9.74 -9.66
C GLU A 41 -6.98 11.17 -9.79
N ALA A 42 -6.89 11.90 -8.67
CA ALA A 42 -6.36 13.26 -8.65
C ALA A 42 -4.83 13.31 -8.82
N ALA A 43 -4.10 12.33 -8.29
CA ALA A 43 -2.63 12.29 -8.30
C ALA A 43 -2.07 10.86 -8.51
N PRO A 44 -2.24 10.27 -9.71
CA PRO A 44 -1.87 8.87 -9.95
C PRO A 44 -0.37 8.61 -9.76
N ALA A 45 0.49 9.51 -10.23
CA ALA A 45 1.95 9.40 -10.07
C ALA A 45 2.43 9.50 -8.61
N LEU A 46 1.61 10.03 -7.70
CA LEU A 46 1.91 10.02 -6.26
C LEU A 46 1.43 8.72 -5.63
N VAL A 47 0.17 8.35 -5.88
CA VAL A 47 -0.53 7.30 -5.12
C VAL A 47 -0.26 5.89 -5.67
N ASP A 48 -0.18 5.75 -6.98
CA ASP A 48 -0.05 4.47 -7.67
C ASP A 48 0.89 4.57 -8.88
N PRO A 49 2.16 5.00 -8.69
CA PRO A 49 3.07 5.20 -9.79
C PRO A 49 3.42 3.89 -10.50
N SER A 50 3.48 3.96 -11.82
CA SER A 50 4.01 2.91 -12.67
C SER A 50 5.52 2.74 -12.46
N VAL A 51 6.05 1.57 -12.83
CA VAL A 51 7.49 1.30 -12.79
C VAL A 51 8.28 2.29 -13.66
N ALA A 52 7.71 2.71 -14.81
CA ALA A 52 8.36 3.69 -15.68
C ALA A 52 8.50 5.05 -15.00
N GLU A 53 7.43 5.56 -14.39
CA GLU A 53 7.47 6.83 -13.65
C GLU A 53 8.45 6.79 -12.46
N LEU A 54 8.57 5.63 -11.79
CA LEU A 54 9.55 5.45 -10.71
C LEU A 54 11.00 5.42 -11.22
N ALA A 55 11.24 4.84 -12.39
CA ALA A 55 12.56 4.77 -13.00
C ALA A 55 13.03 6.13 -13.56
N ASP A 56 12.10 6.94 -14.08
CA ASP A 56 12.42 8.27 -14.63
C ASP A 56 12.86 9.27 -13.54
N GLY A 57 12.64 8.96 -12.26
CA GLY A 57 13.14 9.75 -11.12
C GLY A 57 12.44 11.10 -10.94
N GLU A 58 11.45 11.43 -11.78
CA GLU A 58 10.61 12.61 -11.58
C GLU A 58 9.83 12.44 -10.28
N THR A 59 10.31 13.13 -9.24
CA THR A 59 9.76 13.05 -7.90
C THR A 59 8.53 13.96 -7.82
N PRO A 60 7.29 13.45 -7.82
CA PRO A 60 6.07 14.24 -7.74
C PRO A 60 5.80 14.74 -6.33
N LEU A 61 6.78 14.69 -5.40
CA LEU A 61 6.60 15.22 -4.03
C LEU A 61 6.16 16.68 -4.07
N ASP A 62 6.55 17.45 -5.09
CA ASP A 62 6.09 18.83 -5.28
C ASP A 62 4.55 18.92 -5.47
N ARG A 63 3.91 17.88 -6.04
CA ARG A 63 2.44 17.80 -6.22
C ARG A 63 1.69 17.31 -4.97
N SER A 64 2.37 16.82 -3.93
CA SER A 64 1.70 16.46 -2.68
C SER A 64 1.14 17.70 -1.97
N SER A 65 1.81 18.84 -2.13
CA SER A 65 1.39 20.13 -1.56
C SER A 65 0.07 20.67 -2.14
N ASP A 66 -0.35 20.17 -3.31
CA ASP A 66 -1.62 20.54 -3.95
C ASP A 66 -2.80 19.67 -3.49
N LEU A 67 -2.53 18.54 -2.81
CA LEU A 67 -3.59 17.65 -2.33
C LEU A 67 -4.12 18.13 -0.96
N PRO A 68 -5.44 18.07 -0.72
CA PRO A 68 -5.98 18.39 0.58
C PRO A 68 -5.52 17.36 1.61
N ALA A 69 -4.94 17.82 2.71
CA ALA A 69 -4.59 16.95 3.84
C ALA A 69 -5.86 16.43 4.53
N LEU A 70 -6.02 15.11 4.63
CA LEU A 70 -7.16 14.45 5.24
C LEU A 70 -6.76 13.74 6.53
N LYS A 71 -7.47 14.06 7.61
CA LYS A 71 -7.38 13.31 8.86
C LYS A 71 -8.37 12.16 8.84
N VAL A 72 -7.93 10.95 9.16
CA VAL A 72 -8.77 9.75 9.20
C VAL A 72 -8.73 9.15 10.60
N PHE A 73 -9.88 9.10 11.25
CA PHE A 73 -10.05 8.54 12.58
C PHE A 73 -10.89 7.26 12.48
N ALA A 74 -10.25 6.10 12.38
CA ALA A 74 -10.92 4.86 11.99
C ALA A 74 -10.62 3.70 12.94
N GLY A 75 -11.57 2.78 13.08
CA GLY A 75 -11.32 1.55 13.84
C GLY A 75 -10.25 0.68 13.18
N GLU A 76 -9.40 0.03 13.98
CA GLU A 76 -8.26 -0.77 13.50
C GLU A 76 -8.70 -1.86 12.51
N ALA A 77 -9.80 -2.57 12.79
CA ALA A 77 -10.34 -3.59 11.89
C ALA A 77 -10.77 -3.04 10.52
N ALA A 78 -11.26 -1.79 10.47
CA ALA A 78 -11.64 -1.15 9.22
C ALA A 78 -10.40 -0.76 8.40
N LEU A 79 -9.35 -0.26 9.07
CA LEU A 79 -8.05 0.04 8.45
C LEU A 79 -7.39 -1.24 7.90
N ASP A 80 -7.36 -2.32 8.69
CA ASP A 80 -6.81 -3.61 8.28
C ASP A 80 -7.55 -4.18 7.06
N ALA A 81 -8.88 -4.13 7.05
CA ALA A 81 -9.68 -4.59 5.91
C ALA A 81 -9.52 -3.68 4.68
N ALA A 82 -9.45 -2.36 4.86
CA ALA A 82 -9.23 -1.42 3.77
C ALA A 82 -7.85 -1.62 3.11
N THR A 83 -6.85 -1.99 3.91
CA THR A 83 -5.46 -2.22 3.51
C THR A 83 -5.11 -3.70 3.33
N ALA A 84 -6.11 -4.57 3.23
CA ALA A 84 -5.88 -5.97 2.93
C ALA A 84 -5.30 -6.12 1.51
N GLY A 85 -4.02 -6.50 1.42
CA GLY A 85 -3.28 -6.68 0.17
C GLY A 85 -2.34 -5.52 -0.18
N PHE A 86 -1.31 -5.81 -0.98
CA PHE A 86 -0.25 -4.85 -1.30
C PHE A 86 -0.76 -3.60 -2.03
N ARG A 87 -1.69 -3.74 -3.00
CA ARG A 87 -2.16 -2.61 -3.82
C ARG A 87 -2.87 -1.54 -2.98
N PRO A 88 -3.96 -1.83 -2.24
CA PRO A 88 -4.64 -0.79 -1.45
C PRO A 88 -3.76 -0.27 -0.30
N ALA A 89 -2.94 -1.12 0.32
CA ALA A 89 -2.07 -0.70 1.41
C ALA A 89 -0.95 0.25 0.95
N SER A 90 -0.31 -0.05 -0.20
CA SER A 90 0.78 0.78 -0.73
C SER A 90 0.29 2.14 -1.23
N ARG A 91 -0.95 2.23 -1.73
CA ARG A 91 -1.60 3.50 -2.08
C ARG A 91 -1.83 4.38 -0.86
N LEU A 92 -2.37 3.81 0.22
CA LEU A 92 -2.57 4.55 1.46
C LEU A 92 -1.23 4.94 2.10
N ALA A 93 -0.22 4.08 2.00
CA ALA A 93 1.14 4.39 2.45
C ALA A 93 1.76 5.55 1.66
N ALA A 94 1.52 5.64 0.35
CA ALA A 94 2.00 6.75 -0.47
C ALA A 94 1.38 8.09 -0.04
N LEU A 95 0.10 8.10 0.35
CA LEU A 95 -0.58 9.28 0.88
C LEU A 95 -0.07 9.68 2.27
N ALA A 96 0.22 8.70 3.13
CA ALA A 96 0.81 8.94 4.44
C ALA A 96 2.26 9.44 4.34
N ASP A 97 3.07 8.84 3.46
CA ASP A 97 4.46 9.27 3.19
C ASP A 97 4.52 10.70 2.65
N GLY A 98 3.49 11.16 1.95
CA GLY A 98 3.34 12.51 1.42
C GLY A 98 2.57 13.48 2.31
N ASP A 99 2.32 13.14 3.57
CA ASP A 99 1.55 13.93 4.55
C ASP A 99 0.12 14.34 4.09
N ALA A 100 -0.41 13.69 3.04
CA ALA A 100 -1.75 13.93 2.53
C ALA A 100 -2.83 13.23 3.36
N VAL A 101 -2.46 12.20 4.13
CA VAL A 101 -3.37 11.48 5.03
C VAL A 101 -2.71 11.20 6.39
N ASP A 102 -3.36 11.62 7.49
CA ASP A 102 -2.99 11.26 8.87
C ASP A 102 -3.98 10.21 9.41
N LEU A 103 -3.50 9.00 9.67
CA LEU A 103 -4.30 7.86 10.15
C LEU A 103 -4.19 7.71 11.66
N ARG A 104 -5.33 7.76 12.36
CA ARG A 104 -5.42 7.54 13.81
C ARG A 104 -6.43 6.44 14.14
N VAL A 105 -6.14 5.68 15.19
CA VAL A 105 -6.99 4.59 15.65
C VAL A 105 -8.12 5.10 16.53
N LEU A 106 -9.36 4.83 16.12
CA LEU A 106 -10.58 5.13 16.87
C LEU A 106 -10.94 3.94 17.78
N ASP A 107 -10.97 4.19 19.09
CA ASP A 107 -11.25 3.15 20.10
C ASP A 107 -12.71 2.68 20.15
N ALA A 108 -13.64 3.57 19.78
CA ALA A 108 -15.07 3.32 19.91
C ALA A 108 -15.80 3.59 18.58
N PRO A 109 -16.56 2.60 18.04
CA PRO A 109 -17.30 2.79 16.82
C PRO A 109 -18.35 3.89 16.98
N GLN A 110 -18.58 4.63 15.91
CA GLN A 110 -19.58 5.67 15.80
C GLN A 110 -20.86 5.13 15.17
N PRO A 111 -22.03 5.73 15.47
CA PRO A 111 -23.28 5.29 14.87
C PRO A 111 -23.33 5.46 13.34
N ASN A 112 -22.60 6.45 12.81
CA ASN A 112 -22.44 6.68 11.37
C ASN A 112 -21.03 7.21 11.12
N SER A 113 -20.50 6.96 9.92
CA SER A 113 -19.30 7.64 9.44
C SER A 113 -19.59 9.15 9.32
N VAL A 114 -18.60 9.98 9.62
CA VAL A 114 -18.71 11.44 9.58
C VAL A 114 -17.60 12.02 8.74
N LEU A 115 -17.92 13.01 7.91
CA LEU A 115 -16.93 13.85 7.25
C LEU A 115 -17.16 15.30 7.69
N ALA A 116 -16.20 15.84 8.44
CA ALA A 116 -16.31 17.17 9.04
C ALA A 116 -15.13 18.07 8.65
N GLY A 117 -15.43 19.28 8.18
CA GLY A 117 -14.49 20.39 8.06
C GLY A 117 -14.75 21.44 9.14
N SER A 118 -13.98 22.52 9.17
CA SER A 118 -14.13 23.57 10.19
C SER A 118 -15.47 24.30 10.17
N GLU A 119 -16.12 24.40 9.00
CA GLU A 119 -17.34 25.19 8.80
C GLU A 119 -18.59 24.36 8.50
N THR A 120 -18.42 23.06 8.22
CA THR A 120 -19.51 22.17 7.79
C THR A 120 -19.19 20.74 8.20
N GLY A 121 -20.22 19.92 8.39
CA GLY A 121 -20.03 18.51 8.71
C GLY A 121 -21.24 17.67 8.35
N PHE A 122 -20.97 16.45 7.89
CA PHE A 122 -21.98 15.55 7.35
C PHE A 122 -21.87 14.19 8.02
N ALA A 123 -23.02 13.60 8.36
CA ALA A 123 -23.10 12.15 8.50
C ALA A 123 -23.14 11.53 7.10
N LEU A 124 -22.39 10.45 6.91
CA LEU A 124 -22.32 9.72 5.65
C LEU A 124 -23.08 8.40 5.80
N ILE A 125 -24.04 8.17 4.90
CA ILE A 125 -24.81 6.93 4.84
C ILE A 125 -24.54 6.27 3.50
N GLU A 126 -24.14 5.00 3.52
CA GLU A 126 -23.97 4.20 2.31
C GLU A 126 -25.33 4.06 1.59
N GLY A 127 -25.40 4.55 0.36
CA GLY A 127 -26.55 4.35 -0.52
C GLY A 127 -26.53 2.94 -1.09
N ARG A 128 -27.64 2.22 -0.97
CA ARG A 128 -27.89 1.00 -1.74
C ARG A 128 -28.51 1.40 -3.07
N GLU A 129 -27.70 1.67 -4.08
CA GLU A 129 -28.21 1.69 -5.45
C GLU A 129 -28.35 0.24 -5.96
N THR A 130 -29.38 0.00 -6.79
CA THR A 130 -29.81 -1.33 -7.24
C THR A 130 -28.98 -1.90 -8.40
N THR A 131 -27.97 -1.15 -8.85
CA THR A 131 -27.03 -1.55 -9.91
C THR A 131 -25.65 -1.73 -9.27
N GLU A 132 -25.03 -2.89 -9.52
CA GLU A 132 -23.90 -3.42 -8.76
C GLU A 132 -22.60 -2.58 -8.79
N ASP A 133 -22.53 -1.48 -9.55
CA ASP A 133 -21.25 -0.84 -9.91
C ASP A 133 -20.95 0.55 -9.30
N GLU A 134 -21.88 1.23 -8.60
CA GLU A 134 -21.58 2.56 -8.03
C GLU A 134 -22.03 2.68 -6.57
N THR A 135 -21.13 2.44 -5.63
CA THR A 135 -21.36 2.77 -4.21
C THR A 135 -21.29 4.29 -4.04
N ARG A 136 -22.41 4.92 -3.64
CA ARG A 136 -22.50 6.36 -3.39
C ARG A 136 -22.85 6.64 -1.93
N TRP A 137 -22.28 7.70 -1.36
CA TRP A 137 -22.57 8.12 0.02
C TRP A 137 -23.56 9.28 0.07
N HIS A 138 -24.66 9.12 0.80
CA HIS A 138 -25.60 10.21 1.06
C HIS A 138 -25.10 11.05 2.22
N ARG A 139 -24.98 12.36 1.99
CA ARG A 139 -24.66 13.35 3.02
C ARG A 139 -25.95 13.73 3.75
N VAL A 140 -25.93 13.64 5.07
CA VAL A 140 -27.07 14.00 5.92
C VAL A 140 -26.65 15.07 6.92
N GLY A 141 -27.45 16.14 6.94
CA GLY A 141 -27.20 17.30 7.79
C GLY A 141 -26.17 18.26 7.21
N ASP A 142 -25.88 19.30 7.98
CA ASP A 142 -24.76 20.22 7.79
C ASP A 142 -24.49 20.84 9.18
N ASP A 143 -23.49 20.30 9.88
CA ASP A 143 -23.22 20.65 11.27
C ASP A 143 -21.71 20.79 11.52
N ALA A 144 -21.24 22.04 11.60
CA ALA A 144 -19.85 22.39 11.91
C ALA A 144 -19.39 21.87 13.28
N SER A 145 -20.31 21.62 14.23
CA SER A 145 -19.94 21.15 15.58
C SER A 145 -19.36 19.73 15.56
N LEU A 146 -19.61 18.95 14.50
CA LEU A 146 -19.04 17.62 14.31
C LEU A 146 -17.51 17.64 14.29
N ARG A 147 -16.89 18.70 13.75
CA ARG A 147 -15.43 18.82 13.75
C ARG A 147 -14.87 18.95 15.16
N GLY A 148 -15.52 19.75 16.01
CA GLY A 148 -15.14 19.95 17.41
C GLY A 148 -15.35 18.70 18.26
N ARG A 149 -16.41 17.92 17.97
CA ARG A 149 -16.72 16.66 18.67
C ARG A 149 -15.59 15.64 18.63
N TYR A 150 -14.88 15.53 17.51
CA TYR A 150 -13.84 14.52 17.29
C TYR A 150 -12.41 15.07 17.31
N ALA A 151 -12.24 16.40 17.38
CA ALA A 151 -10.93 17.05 17.29
C ALA A 151 -9.93 16.58 18.35
N SER A 152 -10.35 16.58 19.62
CA SER A 152 -9.51 16.17 20.74
C SER A 152 -9.20 14.68 20.68
N GLY A 153 -10.22 13.85 20.43
CA GLY A 153 -10.06 12.41 20.29
C GLY A 153 -9.06 12.03 19.20
N PHE A 154 -9.10 12.70 18.04
CA PHE A 154 -8.11 12.49 16.99
C PHE A 154 -6.70 12.90 17.41
N ALA A 155 -6.55 14.06 18.06
CA ALA A 155 -5.24 14.58 18.47
C ALA A 155 -4.56 13.68 19.52
N ASP A 156 -5.34 13.10 20.42
CA ASP A 156 -4.87 12.24 21.51
C ASP A 156 -4.71 10.77 21.09
N ALA A 157 -5.26 10.37 19.93
CA ALA A 157 -5.24 9.00 19.45
C ALA A 157 -3.87 8.56 18.91
N GLU A 158 -3.58 7.26 19.06
CA GLU A 158 -2.35 6.64 18.56
C GLU A 158 -2.33 6.65 17.02
N PRO A 159 -1.19 7.01 16.40
CA PRO A 159 -0.96 6.85 14.97
C PRO A 159 -1.08 5.39 14.52
N TYR A 160 -1.89 5.13 13.51
CA TYR A 160 -1.94 3.82 12.88
C TYR A 160 -0.72 3.63 11.96
N ARG A 161 0.04 2.56 12.17
CA ARG A 161 1.24 2.25 11.37
C ARG A 161 0.94 1.22 10.30
N LEU A 162 1.02 1.63 9.04
CA LEU A 162 0.92 0.74 7.90
C LEU A 162 2.08 -0.26 7.88
N ARG A 163 1.75 -1.54 7.69
CA ARG A 163 2.76 -2.62 7.58
C ARG A 163 3.35 -2.73 6.17
N THR A 164 2.67 -2.16 5.19
CA THR A 164 3.07 -2.20 3.78
C THR A 164 3.64 -0.84 3.40
N PRO A 165 4.82 -0.80 2.75
CA PRO A 165 5.40 0.45 2.27
C PRO A 165 4.68 0.97 1.02
N SER A 166 4.90 2.24 0.69
CA SER A 166 4.52 2.79 -0.62
C SER A 166 5.31 2.12 -1.75
N ARG A 167 4.74 2.13 -2.97
CA ARG A 167 5.43 1.61 -4.17
C ARG A 167 6.77 2.29 -4.41
N ARG A 168 6.83 3.62 -4.19
CA ARG A 168 8.07 4.40 -4.30
C ARG A 168 9.13 3.91 -3.32
N ARG A 169 8.78 3.83 -2.03
CA ARG A 169 9.72 3.36 -1.01
C ARG A 169 10.23 1.95 -1.30
N ALA A 170 9.33 1.06 -1.75
CA ALA A 170 9.72 -0.28 -2.17
C ALA A 170 10.74 -0.23 -3.31
N TYR A 171 10.44 0.51 -4.39
CA TYR A 171 11.33 0.68 -5.54
C TYR A 171 12.70 1.23 -5.14
N GLU A 172 12.75 2.33 -4.39
CA GLU A 172 14.00 2.98 -3.95
C GLU A 172 14.86 2.05 -3.08
N GLY A 173 14.23 1.26 -2.19
CA GLY A 173 14.92 0.30 -1.35
C GLY A 173 15.64 -0.78 -2.15
N PHE A 174 15.01 -1.29 -3.22
CA PHE A 174 15.66 -2.25 -4.13
C PHE A 174 16.67 -1.57 -5.07
N ALA A 175 16.33 -0.43 -5.66
CA ALA A 175 17.19 0.26 -6.62
C ALA A 175 18.53 0.70 -5.99
N SER A 176 18.49 1.18 -4.74
CA SER A 176 19.69 1.66 -4.03
C SER A 176 20.64 0.55 -3.56
N ARG A 177 20.13 -0.67 -3.35
CA ARG A 177 20.89 -1.80 -2.78
C ARG A 177 21.24 -2.88 -3.79
N CYS A 178 20.43 -3.00 -4.82
CA CYS A 178 20.55 -3.94 -5.91
C CYS A 178 20.76 -3.12 -7.18
N ASP A 179 19.72 -2.95 -7.99
CA ASP A 179 19.67 -2.08 -9.15
C ASP A 179 18.20 -1.80 -9.54
N GLU A 180 17.99 -0.88 -10.47
CA GLU A 180 16.66 -0.49 -10.96
C GLU A 180 15.91 -1.64 -11.66
N SER A 181 16.64 -2.57 -12.31
CA SER A 181 16.02 -3.71 -12.99
C SER A 181 15.41 -4.71 -12.01
N VAL A 182 16.10 -4.97 -10.89
CA VAL A 182 15.61 -5.77 -9.77
C VAL A 182 14.41 -5.07 -9.11
N ALA A 183 14.50 -3.76 -8.86
CA ALA A 183 13.40 -2.99 -8.28
C ALA A 183 12.13 -3.05 -9.15
N ALA A 184 12.29 -2.87 -10.45
CA ALA A 184 11.23 -3.00 -11.44
C ALA A 184 10.64 -4.42 -11.47
N ALA A 185 11.47 -5.46 -11.45
CA ALA A 185 11.04 -6.86 -11.43
C ALA A 185 10.25 -7.20 -10.16
N VAL A 186 10.67 -6.68 -8.99
CA VAL A 186 9.94 -6.86 -7.73
C VAL A 186 8.55 -6.27 -7.84
N LEU A 187 8.41 -5.00 -8.25
CA LEU A 187 7.10 -4.38 -8.37
C LEU A 187 6.18 -5.11 -9.35
N ARG A 188 6.71 -5.57 -10.50
CA ARG A 188 5.92 -6.38 -11.45
C ARG A 188 5.44 -7.69 -10.82
N ALA A 189 6.27 -8.36 -10.02
CA ALA A 189 5.85 -9.59 -9.32
C ALA A 189 4.80 -9.33 -8.22
N LEU A 190 4.82 -8.15 -7.60
CA LEU A 190 3.79 -7.72 -6.65
C LEU A 190 2.49 -7.34 -7.36
N ASP A 191 2.58 -6.81 -8.58
CA ASP A 191 1.44 -6.48 -9.42
C ASP A 191 0.83 -7.72 -10.11
N ALA A 192 1.58 -8.81 -10.22
CA ALA A 192 1.16 -10.01 -10.91
C ALA A 192 -0.10 -10.63 -10.27
N GLU A 193 -1.13 -10.82 -11.10
CA GLU A 193 -2.35 -11.52 -10.75
C GLU A 193 -2.18 -13.01 -11.05
N VAL A 194 -2.54 -13.86 -10.09
CA VAL A 194 -2.43 -15.31 -10.23
C VAL A 194 -3.84 -15.88 -10.33
N GLU A 195 -4.17 -16.57 -11.43
CA GLU A 195 -5.49 -16.94 -11.97
C GLU A 195 -6.63 -17.36 -11.02
N SER A 196 -6.34 -17.69 -9.76
CA SER A 196 -7.36 -17.98 -8.74
C SER A 196 -7.70 -16.79 -7.82
N ALA A 197 -7.07 -15.64 -8.02
CA ALA A 197 -7.42 -14.40 -7.36
C ALA A 197 -8.50 -13.71 -8.21
N SER A 198 -9.61 -13.26 -7.59
CA SER A 198 -10.64 -12.51 -8.32
C SER A 198 -10.01 -11.34 -9.10
N PRO A 199 -10.55 -10.94 -10.25
CA PRO A 199 -10.04 -9.81 -11.05
C PRO A 199 -10.02 -8.45 -10.30
N GLU A 200 -10.64 -8.38 -9.11
CA GLU A 200 -10.51 -7.27 -8.14
C GLU A 200 -9.49 -7.56 -7.01
N SER A 201 -8.53 -8.43 -7.28
CA SER A 201 -7.53 -8.90 -6.33
C SER A 201 -6.78 -7.70 -5.74
N SER A 202 -6.81 -7.58 -4.41
CA SER A 202 -6.09 -6.53 -3.68
C SER A 202 -4.57 -6.72 -3.69
N GLY A 203 -4.06 -7.67 -4.49
CA GLY A 203 -2.65 -8.05 -4.53
C GLY A 203 -2.28 -9.04 -3.41
N PRO A 204 -1.00 -9.45 -3.36
CA PRO A 204 -0.53 -10.36 -2.33
C PRO A 204 -0.69 -9.77 -0.93
N ASP A 205 -0.93 -10.60 0.07
CA ASP A 205 -0.89 -10.16 1.46
C ASP A 205 0.54 -9.78 1.90
N ALA A 206 0.71 -9.33 3.15
CA ALA A 206 2.00 -8.86 3.63
C ALA A 206 3.09 -9.96 3.65
N GLU A 207 2.73 -11.22 3.86
CA GLU A 207 3.68 -12.33 3.87
C GLU A 207 4.02 -12.76 2.44
N GLU A 208 3.02 -12.96 1.59
CA GLU A 208 3.20 -13.26 0.17
C GLU A 208 4.01 -12.15 -0.54
N THR A 209 3.79 -10.88 -0.20
CA THR A 209 4.58 -9.74 -0.71
C THR A 209 6.07 -9.95 -0.44
N ARG A 210 6.43 -10.34 0.79
CA ARG A 210 7.84 -10.57 1.15
C ARG A 210 8.41 -11.79 0.44
N VAL A 211 7.64 -12.86 0.29
CA VAL A 211 8.06 -14.07 -0.42
C VAL A 211 8.32 -13.76 -1.89
N ARG A 212 7.37 -13.12 -2.58
CA ARG A 212 7.49 -12.73 -4.00
C ARG A 212 8.69 -11.81 -4.22
N ALA A 213 8.88 -10.79 -3.38
CA ALA A 213 10.02 -9.88 -3.49
C ALA A 213 11.37 -10.60 -3.34
N TYR A 214 11.46 -11.53 -2.38
CA TYR A 214 12.70 -12.28 -2.16
C TYR A 214 12.96 -13.32 -3.27
N ALA A 215 11.91 -13.92 -3.82
CA ALA A 215 11.99 -14.84 -4.95
C ALA A 215 12.51 -14.17 -6.23
N VAL A 216 12.05 -12.95 -6.52
CA VAL A 216 12.60 -12.13 -7.62
C VAL A 216 14.09 -11.92 -7.42
N GLY A 217 14.53 -11.49 -6.23
CA GLY A 217 15.95 -11.31 -5.97
C GLY A 217 16.78 -12.60 -6.12
N ALA A 218 16.18 -13.77 -5.89
CA ALA A 218 16.83 -15.05 -6.15
C ALA A 218 16.93 -15.38 -7.65
N ARG A 219 15.89 -15.08 -8.44
CA ARG A 219 15.92 -15.20 -9.90
C ARG A 219 16.97 -14.30 -10.54
N GLU A 220 17.07 -13.07 -10.06
CA GLU A 220 18.05 -12.08 -10.53
C GLU A 220 19.47 -12.33 -9.99
N GLY A 221 19.67 -13.39 -9.20
CA GLY A 221 20.99 -13.73 -8.68
C GLY A 221 21.57 -12.68 -7.74
N VAL A 222 20.75 -12.03 -6.92
CA VAL A 222 21.19 -10.98 -6.00
C VAL A 222 21.97 -11.59 -4.83
N LEU A 223 22.95 -10.85 -4.32
CA LEU A 223 23.62 -11.19 -3.05
C LEU A 223 22.60 -11.22 -1.90
N ASP A 224 22.54 -12.33 -1.15
CA ASP A 224 21.57 -12.53 -0.06
C ASP A 224 21.62 -11.40 0.98
N ARG A 225 22.83 -10.96 1.34
CA ARG A 225 23.00 -9.82 2.27
C ARG A 225 22.42 -8.52 1.71
N SER A 226 22.64 -8.23 0.42
CA SER A 226 22.11 -7.02 -0.22
C SER A 226 20.60 -7.08 -0.33
N LEU A 227 20.04 -8.23 -0.72
CA LEU A 227 18.60 -8.41 -0.85
C LEU A 227 17.87 -8.23 0.49
N ARG A 228 18.37 -8.84 1.57
CA ARG A 228 17.78 -8.65 2.91
C ARG A 228 17.81 -7.18 3.37
N ARG A 229 18.88 -6.46 3.04
CA ARG A 229 18.98 -5.01 3.33
C ARG A 229 18.03 -4.20 2.46
N ALA A 230 17.92 -4.55 1.17
CA ALA A 230 16.98 -3.93 0.26
C ALA A 230 15.54 -4.04 0.77
N CYS A 231 15.14 -5.23 1.23
CA CYS A 231 13.82 -5.43 1.79
C CYS A 231 13.57 -4.70 3.12
N GLU A 232 14.61 -4.54 3.94
CA GLU A 232 14.57 -3.74 5.18
C GLU A 232 14.38 -2.25 4.85
N ASP A 233 15.19 -1.71 3.95
CA ASP A 233 15.13 -0.31 3.53
C ASP A 233 13.80 0.00 2.80
N ALA A 234 13.33 -0.94 1.98
CA ALA A 234 12.02 -0.91 1.35
C ALA A 234 10.86 -0.93 2.35
N GLY A 235 11.09 -1.29 3.62
CA GLY A 235 10.04 -1.38 4.65
C GLY A 235 9.21 -2.66 4.60
N LEU A 236 9.65 -3.69 3.87
CA LEU A 236 8.92 -4.97 3.75
C LEU A 236 9.08 -5.86 4.99
N GLY A 237 10.19 -5.72 5.72
CA GLY A 237 10.44 -6.46 6.96
C GLY A 237 11.90 -6.48 7.38
N SER A 238 12.16 -6.99 8.58
CA SER A 238 13.51 -7.06 9.15
C SER A 238 14.42 -8.11 8.45
N PRO A 239 15.75 -8.03 8.59
CA PRO A 239 16.65 -9.06 8.10
C PRO A 239 16.38 -10.47 8.67
N SER A 240 15.86 -10.57 9.91
CA SER A 240 15.45 -11.84 10.51
C SER A 240 14.22 -12.44 9.82
N THR A 241 13.28 -11.59 9.41
CA THR A 241 12.11 -12.00 8.60
C THR A 241 12.57 -12.67 7.30
N PHE A 242 13.52 -12.06 6.60
CA PHE A 242 14.03 -12.63 5.35
C PHE A 242 14.97 -13.81 5.54
N THR A 243 15.55 -13.99 6.73
CA THR A 243 16.25 -15.25 7.06
C THR A 243 15.26 -16.42 7.16
N ARG A 244 14.08 -16.19 7.74
CA ARG A 244 12.98 -17.19 7.74
C ARG A 244 12.48 -17.47 6.33
N ILE A 245 12.21 -16.43 5.53
CA ILE A 245 11.73 -16.59 4.15
C ILE A 245 12.75 -17.33 3.28
N LYS A 246 14.05 -17.01 3.39
CA LYS A 246 15.12 -17.77 2.72
C LYS A 246 15.05 -19.25 3.06
N ARG A 247 14.83 -19.58 4.34
CA ARG A 247 14.71 -20.97 4.78
C ARG A 247 13.49 -21.67 4.17
N LEU A 248 12.32 -21.03 4.19
CA LEU A 248 11.10 -21.59 3.59
C LEU A 248 11.27 -21.86 2.09
N LEU A 249 11.81 -20.90 1.34
CA LEU A 249 12.06 -21.07 -0.09
C LEU A 249 13.08 -22.17 -0.40
N ARG A 250 14.07 -22.39 0.47
CA ARG A 250 15.01 -23.52 0.34
C ARG A 250 14.37 -24.86 0.66
N GLU A 251 13.54 -24.92 1.71
CA GLU A 251 12.80 -26.13 2.08
C GLU A 251 11.79 -26.52 0.98
N ALA A 252 11.25 -25.54 0.27
CA ALA A 252 10.41 -25.72 -0.92
C ALA A 252 11.18 -26.00 -2.22
N ASP A 253 12.51 -26.10 -2.18
CA ASP A 253 13.37 -26.36 -3.35
C ASP A 253 13.27 -25.29 -4.46
N LEU A 254 12.96 -24.05 -4.09
CA LEU A 254 12.77 -22.92 -5.01
C LEU A 254 14.02 -22.05 -5.13
N ILE A 255 14.92 -22.10 -4.16
CA ILE A 255 16.17 -21.33 -4.19
C ILE A 255 17.35 -22.13 -3.65
N GLU A 256 18.54 -21.79 -4.12
CA GLU A 256 19.82 -22.22 -3.57
C GLU A 256 20.70 -21.01 -3.23
N THR A 257 21.81 -21.28 -2.54
CA THR A 257 22.85 -20.27 -2.25
C THR A 257 24.18 -20.72 -2.82
N VAL A 258 24.76 -19.91 -3.69
CA VAL A 258 26.07 -20.13 -4.30
C VAL A 258 27.11 -19.28 -3.59
N SER A 259 28.26 -19.88 -3.26
CA SER A 259 29.36 -19.16 -2.62
C SER A 259 30.10 -18.28 -3.64
N GLU A 260 30.24 -17.00 -3.31
CA GLU A 260 30.98 -16.02 -4.11
C GLU A 260 32.23 -15.58 -3.36
N PRO A 261 33.43 -15.87 -3.89
CA PRO A 261 34.69 -15.43 -3.30
C PRO A 261 34.75 -13.91 -3.21
N GLN A 262 35.33 -13.39 -2.12
CA GLN A 262 35.63 -11.96 -2.00
C GLN A 262 37.07 -11.75 -1.53
N PRO A 263 37.70 -10.60 -1.84
CA PRO A 263 39.13 -10.37 -1.57
C PRO A 263 39.52 -10.50 -0.09
N VAL A 264 38.62 -10.13 0.82
CA VAL A 264 38.84 -10.19 2.28
C VAL A 264 37.57 -10.64 2.99
N GLY A 265 37.70 -11.55 3.96
CA GLY A 265 36.61 -12.04 4.79
C GLY A 265 35.98 -13.35 4.31
N ARG A 266 34.86 -13.74 4.94
CA ARG A 266 34.10 -14.95 4.54
C ARG A 266 33.48 -14.76 3.15
N PRO A 267 33.42 -15.79 2.28
CA PRO A 267 32.70 -15.69 1.01
C PRO A 267 31.28 -15.14 1.18
N ARG A 268 30.80 -14.40 0.20
CA ARG A 268 29.41 -13.94 0.16
C ARG A 268 28.53 -15.05 -0.38
N GLU A 269 27.23 -14.97 -0.08
CA GLU A 269 26.23 -15.88 -0.65
C GLU A 269 25.43 -15.13 -1.70
N ARG A 270 25.44 -15.68 -2.92
CA ARG A 270 24.55 -15.27 -4.00
C ARG A 270 23.35 -16.19 -4.01
N LEU A 271 22.16 -15.64 -4.18
CA LEU A 271 20.97 -16.45 -4.37
C LEU A 271 20.95 -16.99 -5.80
N ALA A 272 20.33 -18.15 -5.98
CA ALA A 272 20.03 -18.69 -7.30
C ALA A 272 18.64 -19.30 -7.24
N ALA A 273 17.82 -19.04 -8.27
CA ALA A 273 16.56 -19.76 -8.43
C ALA A 273 16.83 -21.25 -8.67
N HIS A 274 15.95 -22.10 -8.14
CA HIS A 274 15.99 -23.55 -8.28
C HIS A 274 14.57 -24.09 -8.58
N GLY A 275 14.49 -25.34 -9.02
CA GLY A 275 13.21 -26.03 -9.23
C GLY A 275 12.25 -25.25 -10.13
N ALA A 276 11.00 -25.11 -9.67
CA ALA A 276 9.96 -24.38 -10.40
C ALA A 276 10.30 -22.90 -10.62
N LEU A 277 10.98 -22.25 -9.66
CA LEU A 277 11.32 -20.83 -9.77
C LEU A 277 12.35 -20.57 -10.89
N ALA A 278 13.27 -21.50 -11.12
CA ALA A 278 14.28 -21.38 -12.18
C ALA A 278 13.69 -21.42 -13.60
N ALA A 279 12.52 -22.06 -13.76
CA ALA A 279 11.83 -22.17 -15.05
C ALA A 279 10.94 -20.95 -15.37
N THR A 280 10.80 -20.01 -14.43
CA THR A 280 9.94 -18.85 -14.63
C THR A 280 10.63 -17.78 -15.47
N GLU A 281 9.89 -17.19 -16.39
CA GLU A 281 10.30 -16.08 -17.26
C GLU A 281 9.49 -14.82 -16.97
N THR A 282 8.24 -14.98 -16.52
CA THR A 282 7.30 -13.87 -16.27
C THR A 282 7.10 -13.57 -14.77
N PRO A 283 6.62 -12.35 -14.43
CA PRO A 283 6.20 -12.01 -13.07
C PRO A 283 5.08 -12.92 -12.53
N GLU A 284 4.12 -13.29 -13.38
CA GLU A 284 2.99 -14.17 -13.05
C GLU A 284 3.46 -15.58 -12.73
N GLU A 285 4.38 -16.13 -13.52
CA GLU A 285 5.02 -17.42 -13.24
C GLU A 285 5.83 -17.37 -11.96
N THR A 286 6.56 -16.27 -11.71
CA THR A 286 7.32 -16.07 -10.46
C THR A 286 6.37 -16.08 -9.26
N ALA A 287 5.25 -15.36 -9.34
CA ALA A 287 4.23 -15.31 -8.29
C ALA A 287 3.55 -16.67 -8.08
N ALA A 288 3.24 -17.38 -9.17
CA ALA A 288 2.65 -18.72 -9.11
C ALA A 288 3.61 -19.75 -8.50
N ALA A 289 4.90 -19.69 -8.83
CA ALA A 289 5.92 -20.64 -8.35
C ALA A 289 6.14 -20.57 -6.83
N VAL A 290 5.88 -19.43 -6.20
CA VAL A 290 6.08 -19.23 -4.75
C VAL A 290 4.79 -19.21 -3.94
N ARG A 291 3.65 -19.50 -4.59
CA ARG A 291 2.35 -19.57 -3.93
C ARG A 291 2.34 -20.73 -2.92
N GLY A 292 1.76 -20.48 -1.74
CA GLY A 292 1.61 -21.50 -0.70
C GLY A 292 2.89 -21.88 0.04
N VAL A 293 4.03 -21.22 -0.23
CA VAL A 293 5.31 -21.48 0.49
C VAL A 293 5.20 -21.21 2.00
N THR A 294 4.21 -20.41 2.41
CA THR A 294 3.97 -20.00 3.79
C THR A 294 2.76 -20.65 4.43
N GLU A 295 2.03 -21.50 3.68
CA GLU A 295 0.94 -22.34 4.18
C GLU A 295 1.46 -23.68 4.72
#